data_AF-A0A6H1LGK2-F1
#
_entry.id   AF-A0A6H1LGK2-F1
#
_cell.length_a   1.000
_cell.length_b   1.000
_cell.length_c   1.000
_cell.angle_alpha   90.00
_cell.angle_beta   90.00
_cell.angle_gamma   90.00
#
_symmetry.space_group_name_H-M   'P 1'
#
loop_
_entity.id
_entity.type
_entity.pdbx_description
1 polymer ?
#
loop_
_entity_poly.entity_id
_entity_poly.type
_entity_poly.pdbx_seq_one_letter_code
_entity_poly.pdbx_strand_id
1 'polypeptide(L)'
;MFLSWVTFRSGAERAAEQPLEEIAEHLAQAVRNQWETEVKVRRVNDPYPMTVRWRAAPDDLVESWPLLQATAGDWPGELGSVPEEWANSPAELEGSGAEITRVLAERVPTQRLLVLGGPGVGKAVLLSRLVLGLLHRRMTSAAGPHTGAVPVLFPLATWNPTRQDLYAWMAERLASDYPTLAEPAPKRYGQIDRARALLGRRLILPVLDGFDEIPTPLRAAALSAINEALPMGHPVVLSSRVGEYREVLYPHFGLPARLAGAAGIELRPLDAEDVAAYLRRDAGAGGYAADRWGPVAAQLGTTTPVGEALRTPLMLFLARAIYNPRPGESSHGLPNPGELCDTSRLSTRVAVDRHLFSAFITAAYRSHPRYPCRWTPQQAQRTFVFLARYLHRVHNATPDLAWWQLRRAVQRSIPAMVTQAMYLFLSVVFTAISFIIAPDARASA
;
A
#
# COMPACT_ATOMS: atom_id res chain seq x y z
N MET A 1 39.52 37.86 13.24
CA MET A 1 38.23 37.31 13.73
C MET A 1 36.97 37.91 13.08
N PHE A 2 37.06 38.74 12.02
CA PHE A 2 35.88 39.23 11.29
C PHE A 2 35.56 38.38 10.03
N LEU A 3 36.59 37.79 9.41
CA LEU A 3 36.43 36.95 8.21
C LEU A 3 35.80 35.58 8.48
N SER A 4 35.96 35.00 9.67
CA SER A 4 35.33 33.71 10.02
C SER A 4 33.85 33.83 10.42
N TRP A 5 33.42 35.03 10.84
CA TRP A 5 32.01 35.28 11.18
C TRP A 5 31.18 35.56 9.93
N VAL A 6 31.76 36.23 8.92
CA VAL A 6 31.12 36.45 7.60
C VAL A 6 31.03 35.15 6.80
N THR A 7 32.01 34.23 6.89
CA THR A 7 31.90 32.89 6.27
C THR A 7 30.90 31.97 6.97
N PHE A 8 30.76 32.08 8.30
CA PHE A 8 29.72 31.36 9.05
C PHE A 8 28.32 31.90 8.75
N ARG A 9 28.18 33.23 8.64
CA ARG A 9 26.90 33.88 8.31
C ARG A 9 26.50 33.64 6.85
N SER A 10 27.45 33.67 5.91
CA SER A 10 27.20 33.32 4.50
C SER A 10 26.98 31.82 4.26
N GLY A 11 27.55 30.94 5.11
CA GLY A 11 27.26 29.50 5.11
C GLY A 11 25.87 29.18 5.65
N ALA A 12 25.44 29.87 6.72
CA ALA A 12 24.09 29.77 7.27
C ALA A 12 23.03 30.45 6.39
N GLU A 13 23.35 31.56 5.73
CA GLU A 13 22.49 32.22 4.75
C GLU A 13 22.38 31.39 3.45
N ARG A 14 23.46 30.75 2.98
CA ARG A 14 23.39 29.79 1.86
C ARG A 14 22.58 28.54 2.18
N ALA A 15 22.69 28.01 3.40
CA ALA A 15 21.85 26.90 3.86
C ALA A 15 20.37 27.32 4.03
N ALA A 16 20.10 28.59 4.34
CA ALA A 16 18.75 29.15 4.43
C ALA A 16 18.12 29.52 3.07
N GLU A 17 18.90 29.48 1.98
CA GLU A 17 18.47 29.83 0.62
C GLU A 17 18.50 28.65 -0.36
N GLN A 18 18.57 27.41 0.14
CA GLN A 18 18.44 26.24 -0.74
C GLN A 18 17.16 26.37 -1.58
N PRO A 19 17.27 26.34 -2.93
CA PRO A 19 16.11 26.39 -3.80
C PRO A 19 15.18 25.21 -3.49
N LEU A 20 13.85 25.41 -3.65
CA LEU A 20 12.90 24.31 -3.44
C LEU A 20 13.15 23.16 -4.40
N GLU A 21 13.75 23.45 -5.55
CA GLU A 21 14.15 22.49 -6.59
C GLU A 21 15.25 21.55 -6.09
N GLU A 22 16.16 22.04 -5.26
CA GLU A 22 17.21 21.22 -4.60
C GLU A 22 16.60 20.38 -3.47
N ILE A 23 15.68 20.96 -2.70
CA ILE A 23 14.93 20.22 -1.67
C ILE A 23 14.09 19.10 -2.31
N ALA A 24 13.46 19.39 -3.44
CA ALA A 24 12.72 18.41 -4.25
C ALA A 24 13.64 17.30 -4.76
N GLU A 25 14.88 17.62 -5.13
CA GLU A 25 15.87 16.61 -5.55
C GLU A 25 16.23 15.65 -4.41
N HIS A 26 16.52 16.20 -3.23
CA HIS A 26 16.78 15.37 -2.04
C HIS A 26 15.59 14.50 -1.68
N LEU A 27 14.36 15.05 -1.80
CA LEU A 27 13.14 14.28 -1.61
C LEU A 27 13.01 13.15 -2.65
N ALA A 28 13.24 13.44 -3.93
CA ALA A 28 13.17 12.45 -5.01
C ALA A 28 14.12 11.27 -4.73
N GLN A 29 15.35 11.54 -4.29
CA GLN A 29 16.30 10.50 -3.92
C GLN A 29 15.85 9.71 -2.67
N ALA A 30 15.29 10.38 -1.66
CA ALA A 30 14.77 9.73 -0.46
C ALA A 30 13.58 8.80 -0.78
N VAL A 31 12.62 9.27 -1.56
CA VAL A 31 11.47 8.49 -2.03
C VAL A 31 11.95 7.27 -2.83
N ARG A 32 12.89 7.46 -3.74
CA ARG A 32 13.49 6.36 -4.53
C ARG A 32 14.08 5.29 -3.63
N ASN A 33 14.94 5.69 -2.69
CA ASN A 33 15.62 4.77 -1.78
C ASN A 33 14.62 3.96 -0.93
N GLN A 34 13.56 4.62 -0.45
CA GLN A 34 12.48 3.97 0.29
C GLN A 34 11.78 2.90 -0.55
N TRP A 35 11.32 3.24 -1.76
CA TRP A 35 10.56 2.30 -2.58
C TRP A 35 11.41 1.18 -3.19
N GLU A 36 12.67 1.44 -3.54
CA GLU A 36 13.60 0.37 -3.94
C GLU A 36 13.85 -0.63 -2.79
N THR A 37 13.93 -0.14 -1.56
CA THR A 37 14.05 -0.99 -0.36
C THR A 37 12.77 -1.80 -0.13
N GLU A 38 11.61 -1.15 -0.25
CA GLU A 38 10.33 -1.79 -0.03
C GLU A 38 10.01 -2.88 -1.07
N VAL A 39 10.31 -2.63 -2.35
CA VAL A 39 10.17 -3.62 -3.43
C VAL A 39 11.05 -4.86 -3.16
N LYS A 40 12.27 -4.67 -2.63
CA LYS A 40 13.16 -5.77 -2.22
C LYS A 40 12.57 -6.55 -1.04
N VAL A 41 12.12 -5.86 0.01
CA VAL A 41 11.54 -6.51 1.22
C VAL A 41 10.30 -7.33 0.87
N ARG A 42 9.44 -6.81 0.02
CA ARG A 42 8.19 -7.48 -0.40
C ARG A 42 8.42 -8.66 -1.36
N ARG A 43 9.68 -8.94 -1.77
CA ARG A 43 10.05 -9.98 -2.75
C ARG A 43 9.19 -9.91 -4.01
N VAL A 44 8.82 -8.70 -4.41
CA VAL A 44 7.97 -8.44 -5.60
C VAL A 44 8.69 -8.87 -6.87
N ASN A 45 10.03 -8.88 -6.85
CA ASN A 45 10.88 -9.24 -7.97
C ASN A 45 11.44 -10.68 -7.90
N ASP A 46 11.03 -11.50 -6.93
CA ASP A 46 11.53 -12.88 -6.81
C ASP A 46 10.47 -13.87 -7.31
N PRO A 47 10.78 -14.79 -8.24
CA PRO A 47 12.07 -14.94 -8.95
C PRO A 47 12.24 -13.92 -10.09
N TYR A 48 11.14 -13.31 -10.54
CA TYR A 48 11.09 -12.13 -11.41
C TYR A 48 9.78 -11.39 -11.13
N PRO A 49 9.69 -10.08 -11.43
CA PRO A 49 8.45 -9.34 -11.31
C PRO A 49 7.34 -9.95 -12.17
N MET A 50 6.24 -10.31 -11.53
CA MET A 50 5.04 -10.67 -12.28
C MET A 50 4.44 -9.42 -12.91
N THR A 51 4.14 -9.50 -14.19
CA THR A 51 3.65 -8.36 -14.97
C THR A 51 2.14 -8.25 -14.79
N VAL A 52 1.71 -7.22 -14.06
CA VAL A 52 0.30 -6.85 -13.99
C VAL A 52 -0.10 -6.21 -15.33
N ARG A 53 -1.24 -6.64 -15.87
CA ARG A 53 -1.86 -6.08 -17.08
C ARG A 53 -3.08 -5.27 -16.69
N TRP A 54 -3.42 -4.26 -17.48
CA TRP A 54 -4.64 -3.49 -17.31
C TRP A 54 -5.28 -3.21 -18.67
N ARG A 55 -6.57 -2.89 -18.64
CA ARG A 55 -7.33 -2.39 -19.78
C ARG A 55 -7.84 -0.99 -19.47
N ALA A 56 -8.46 -0.33 -20.45
CA ALA A 56 -9.28 0.85 -20.18
C ALA A 56 -10.32 0.56 -19.09
N ALA A 57 -10.52 1.48 -18.16
CA ALA A 57 -11.62 1.39 -17.21
C ALA A 57 -12.96 1.46 -17.96
N PRO A 58 -14.03 0.87 -17.41
CA PRO A 58 -15.38 1.05 -17.94
C PRO A 58 -15.75 2.54 -18.08
N ASP A 59 -16.33 2.91 -19.22
CA ASP A 59 -16.68 4.31 -19.56
C ASP A 59 -17.63 4.95 -18.54
N ASP A 60 -18.46 4.14 -17.86
CA ASP A 60 -19.39 4.57 -16.83
C ASP A 60 -18.70 5.06 -15.54
N LEU A 61 -17.40 4.77 -15.38
CA LEU A 61 -16.62 5.09 -14.19
C LEU A 61 -15.74 6.33 -14.34
N VAL A 62 -15.52 6.82 -15.55
CA VAL A 62 -14.57 7.89 -15.84
C VAL A 62 -15.19 9.03 -16.64
N GLU A 63 -14.43 10.10 -16.83
CA GLU A 63 -14.79 11.20 -17.73
C GLU A 63 -14.82 10.70 -19.19
N SER A 64 -15.67 11.28 -20.03
CA SER A 64 -15.69 10.92 -21.45
C SER A 64 -14.39 11.35 -22.13
N TRP A 65 -13.86 10.51 -23.02
CA TRP A 65 -12.59 10.79 -23.70
C TRP A 65 -12.58 12.12 -24.48
N PRO A 66 -13.64 12.47 -25.24
CA PRO A 66 -13.69 13.77 -25.94
C PRO A 66 -13.64 14.95 -24.97
N LEU A 67 -14.26 14.83 -23.79
CA LEU A 67 -14.21 15.87 -22.77
C LEU A 67 -12.81 16.00 -22.17
N LEU A 68 -12.09 14.90 -21.95
CA LEU A 68 -10.70 14.94 -21.49
C LEU A 68 -9.78 15.65 -22.48
N GLN A 69 -9.91 15.34 -23.78
CA GLN A 69 -9.12 15.98 -24.83
C GLN A 69 -9.44 17.48 -24.96
N ALA A 70 -10.73 17.85 -24.96
CA ALA A 70 -11.15 19.25 -24.99
C ALA A 70 -10.63 20.01 -23.77
N THR A 71 -10.80 19.45 -22.57
CA THR A 71 -10.37 20.11 -21.33
C THR A 71 -8.86 20.29 -21.24
N ALA A 72 -8.09 19.32 -21.75
CA ALA A 72 -6.64 19.44 -21.79
C ALA A 72 -6.19 20.45 -22.87
N GLY A 73 -6.77 20.40 -24.08
CA GLY A 73 -6.43 21.30 -25.18
C GLY A 73 -6.71 22.78 -24.91
N ASP A 74 -7.76 23.09 -24.13
CA ASP A 74 -8.10 24.45 -23.72
C ASP A 74 -7.26 24.95 -22.52
N TRP A 75 -6.44 24.09 -21.91
CA TRP A 75 -5.72 24.43 -20.68
C TRP A 75 -4.42 25.20 -20.98
N PRO A 76 -4.09 26.30 -20.27
CA PRO A 76 -2.86 27.04 -20.52
C PRO A 76 -1.59 26.26 -20.12
N GLY A 77 -0.51 26.39 -20.91
CA GLY A 77 0.83 25.84 -20.62
C GLY A 77 1.10 24.46 -21.25
N GLU A 78 1.96 23.65 -20.63
CA GLU A 78 2.36 22.32 -21.14
C GLU A 78 1.20 21.32 -21.26
N LEU A 79 0.08 21.55 -20.57
CA LEU A 79 -1.14 20.73 -20.72
C LEU A 79 -1.92 21.07 -22.02
N GLY A 80 -1.84 22.31 -22.50
CA GLY A 80 -2.52 22.77 -23.72
C GLY A 80 -1.72 22.56 -25.00
N SER A 81 -0.40 22.33 -24.89
CA SER A 81 0.36 21.77 -26.01
C SER A 81 -0.11 20.34 -26.20
N VAL A 82 -0.94 20.09 -27.22
CA VAL A 82 -1.37 18.74 -27.62
C VAL A 82 -0.11 17.97 -28.01
N PRO A 83 0.43 17.09 -27.16
CA PRO A 83 1.53 16.23 -27.53
C PRO A 83 1.00 15.28 -28.61
N GLU A 84 1.77 15.05 -29.68
CA GLU A 84 1.42 14.05 -30.71
C GLU A 84 1.19 12.64 -30.13
N GLU A 85 1.57 12.42 -28.87
CA GLU A 85 1.56 11.14 -28.18
C GLU A 85 0.34 10.87 -27.28
N TRP A 86 -0.63 11.79 -27.20
CA TRP A 86 -1.89 11.50 -26.51
C TRP A 86 -2.60 10.32 -27.16
N ALA A 87 -3.22 9.48 -26.32
CA ALA A 87 -4.05 8.40 -26.85
C ALA A 87 -5.28 8.97 -27.59
N ASN A 88 -5.64 8.35 -28.71
CA ASN A 88 -6.84 8.73 -29.48
C ASN A 88 -8.12 8.20 -28.83
N SER A 89 -8.02 7.14 -28.03
CA SER A 89 -9.15 6.52 -27.35
C SER A 89 -8.72 5.87 -26.03
N PRO A 90 -9.66 5.58 -25.10
CA PRO A 90 -9.36 4.88 -23.86
C PRO A 90 -8.70 3.51 -24.07
N ALA A 91 -9.01 2.82 -25.18
CA ALA A 91 -8.46 1.50 -25.49
C ALA A 91 -6.93 1.52 -25.63
N GLU A 92 -6.35 2.63 -26.10
CA GLU A 92 -4.89 2.80 -26.22
C GLU A 92 -4.20 2.97 -24.85
N LEU A 93 -4.95 3.05 -23.75
CA LEU A 93 -4.41 2.98 -22.40
C LEU A 93 -4.14 1.54 -21.94
N GLU A 94 -4.62 0.51 -22.66
CA GLU A 94 -4.28 -0.89 -22.37
C GLU A 94 -2.76 -1.08 -22.40
N GLY A 95 -2.26 -1.85 -21.43
CA GLY A 95 -0.83 -2.04 -21.26
C GLY A 95 -0.49 -2.93 -20.09
N SER A 96 0.81 -2.98 -19.80
CA SER A 96 1.34 -3.85 -18.76
C SER A 96 2.63 -3.35 -18.11
N GLY A 97 2.85 -3.75 -16.86
CA GLY A 97 4.11 -3.54 -16.15
C GLY A 97 4.58 -2.07 -16.11
N ALA A 98 5.74 -1.82 -16.69
CA ALA A 98 6.42 -0.52 -16.64
C ALA A 98 5.78 0.56 -17.54
N GLU A 99 4.92 0.15 -18.48
CA GLU A 99 4.23 1.06 -19.40
C GLU A 99 3.34 2.08 -18.69
N ILE A 100 2.97 1.83 -17.42
CA ILE A 100 2.16 2.73 -16.60
C ILE A 100 2.74 4.14 -16.51
N THR A 101 4.08 4.24 -16.50
CA THR A 101 4.78 5.53 -16.50
C THR A 101 4.48 6.30 -17.76
N ARG A 102 4.54 5.60 -18.91
CA ARG A 102 4.23 6.15 -20.23
C ARG A 102 2.76 6.54 -20.34
N VAL A 103 1.87 5.67 -19.83
CA VAL A 103 0.43 5.92 -19.80
C VAL A 103 0.13 7.24 -19.10
N LEU A 104 0.62 7.44 -17.87
CA LEU A 104 0.39 8.69 -17.14
C LEU A 104 1.04 9.91 -17.80
N ALA A 105 2.31 9.77 -18.22
CA ALA A 105 3.11 10.90 -18.64
C ALA A 105 2.84 11.39 -20.05
N GLU A 106 2.42 10.48 -20.95
CA GLU A 106 2.34 10.74 -22.40
C GLU A 106 0.93 10.48 -22.94
N ARG A 107 0.21 9.46 -22.47
CA ARG A 107 -1.07 9.06 -23.10
C ARG A 107 -2.29 9.71 -22.48
N VAL A 108 -2.25 10.10 -21.20
CA VAL A 108 -3.37 10.68 -20.47
C VAL A 108 -3.33 12.21 -20.58
N PRO A 109 -4.31 12.85 -21.28
CA PRO A 109 -4.23 14.28 -21.59
C PRO A 109 -4.10 15.20 -20.37
N THR A 110 -4.85 14.89 -19.33
CA THR A 110 -4.94 15.70 -18.10
C THR A 110 -3.88 15.34 -17.07
N GLN A 111 -3.09 14.26 -17.30
CA GLN A 111 -2.22 13.62 -16.31
C GLN A 111 -2.93 13.25 -14.99
N ARG A 112 -4.25 13.04 -15.06
CA ARG A 112 -5.07 12.56 -13.94
C ARG A 112 -5.51 11.14 -14.24
N LEU A 113 -5.08 10.19 -13.41
CA LEU A 113 -5.28 8.77 -13.66
C LEU A 113 -5.98 8.08 -12.49
N LEU A 114 -7.08 7.40 -12.80
CA LEU A 114 -7.77 6.50 -11.90
C LEU A 114 -7.31 5.05 -12.16
N VAL A 115 -6.73 4.42 -11.13
CA VAL A 115 -6.25 3.04 -11.18
C VAL A 115 -7.22 2.14 -10.40
N LEU A 116 -8.07 1.43 -11.15
CA LEU A 116 -9.06 0.52 -10.60
C LEU A 116 -8.59 -0.93 -10.60
N GLY A 117 -9.13 -1.73 -9.71
CA GLY A 117 -8.94 -3.17 -9.76
C GLY A 117 -9.50 -3.90 -8.55
N GLY A 118 -9.74 -5.19 -8.67
CA GLY A 118 -10.24 -6.02 -7.56
C GLY A 118 -9.32 -6.06 -6.33
N PRO A 119 -9.74 -6.74 -5.25
CA PRO A 119 -8.88 -6.97 -4.10
C PRO A 119 -7.66 -7.82 -4.49
N GLY A 120 -6.46 -7.41 -4.08
CA GLY A 120 -5.23 -8.18 -4.28
C GLY A 120 -4.69 -8.26 -5.71
N VAL A 121 -5.28 -7.54 -6.69
CA VAL A 121 -4.84 -7.54 -8.11
C VAL A 121 -3.50 -6.83 -8.36
N GLY A 122 -2.89 -6.26 -7.33
CA GLY A 122 -1.56 -5.65 -7.43
C GLY A 122 -1.54 -4.13 -7.64
N LYS A 123 -2.61 -3.40 -7.29
CA LYS A 123 -2.65 -1.92 -7.35
C LYS A 123 -1.44 -1.26 -6.68
N ALA A 124 -1.19 -1.56 -5.40
CA ALA A 124 -0.04 -1.04 -4.66
C ALA A 124 1.31 -1.36 -5.33
N VAL A 125 1.45 -2.56 -5.94
CA VAL A 125 2.66 -2.91 -6.69
C VAL A 125 2.79 -2.04 -7.95
N LEU A 126 1.71 -1.86 -8.71
CA LEU A 126 1.71 -1.01 -9.89
C LEU A 126 2.05 0.45 -9.54
N LEU A 127 1.48 0.99 -8.48
CA LEU A 127 1.76 2.36 -8.02
C LEU A 127 3.21 2.53 -7.58
N SER A 128 3.77 1.57 -6.85
CA SER A 128 5.20 1.62 -6.48
C SER A 128 6.12 1.62 -7.71
N ARG A 129 5.78 0.85 -8.76
CA ARG A 129 6.50 0.87 -10.04
C ARG A 129 6.31 2.19 -10.79
N LEU A 130 5.11 2.76 -10.75
CA LEU A 130 4.84 4.08 -11.33
C LEU A 130 5.70 5.16 -10.67
N VAL A 131 5.76 5.19 -9.34
CA VAL A 131 6.63 6.13 -8.59
C VAL A 131 8.09 5.97 -9.01
N LEU A 132 8.62 4.73 -9.04
CA LEU A 132 10.01 4.48 -9.46
C LEU A 132 10.25 4.86 -10.93
N GLY A 133 9.31 4.57 -11.83
CA GLY A 133 9.41 4.90 -13.25
C GLY A 133 9.39 6.41 -13.51
N LEU A 134 8.51 7.15 -12.82
CA LEU A 134 8.45 8.61 -12.87
C LEU A 134 9.73 9.26 -12.32
N LEU A 135 10.27 8.75 -11.21
CA LEU A 135 11.56 9.21 -10.67
C LEU A 135 12.70 8.97 -11.65
N HIS A 136 12.74 7.79 -12.29
CA HIS A 136 13.73 7.49 -13.31
C HIS A 136 13.63 8.44 -14.52
N ARG A 137 12.41 8.71 -15.01
CA ARG A 137 12.17 9.67 -16.10
C ARG A 137 12.61 11.09 -15.72
N ARG A 138 12.34 11.53 -14.48
CA ARG A 138 12.79 12.83 -13.97
C ARG A 138 14.30 12.96 -13.98
N MET A 139 15.04 11.92 -13.60
CA MET A 139 16.51 11.92 -13.60
C MET A 139 17.14 11.88 -15.00
N THR A 140 16.45 11.28 -15.96
CA THR A 140 16.97 11.04 -17.33
C THR A 140 16.45 12.05 -18.35
N SER A 141 15.59 12.98 -17.94
CA SER A 141 15.03 14.02 -18.80
C SER A 141 16.11 14.95 -19.35
N ALA A 142 16.04 15.24 -20.65
CA ALA A 142 16.92 16.20 -21.33
C ALA A 142 16.77 17.63 -20.79
N ALA A 143 15.63 17.94 -20.15
CA ALA A 143 15.39 19.22 -19.47
C ALA A 143 16.12 19.33 -18.10
N GLY A 144 16.90 18.32 -17.72
CA GLY A 144 17.70 18.27 -16.51
C GLY A 144 16.94 17.73 -15.28
N PRO A 145 17.66 17.36 -14.19
CA PRO A 145 17.09 16.70 -13.01
C PRO A 145 16.02 17.48 -12.23
N HIS A 146 15.68 18.73 -12.57
CA HIS A 146 14.93 19.64 -11.69
C HIS A 146 13.56 20.09 -12.21
N THR A 147 13.11 19.59 -13.37
CA THR A 147 11.93 20.15 -14.06
C THR A 147 10.62 19.42 -13.77
N GLY A 148 10.67 18.19 -13.27
CA GLY A 148 9.48 17.39 -12.96
C GLY A 148 9.08 17.41 -11.48
N ALA A 149 7.77 17.33 -11.21
CA ALA A 149 7.24 17.10 -9.87
C ALA A 149 7.68 15.74 -9.32
N VAL A 150 7.93 15.66 -8.02
CA VAL A 150 8.35 14.43 -7.32
C VAL A 150 7.12 13.57 -7.02
N PRO A 151 7.01 12.35 -7.58
CA PRO A 151 5.90 11.46 -7.27
C PRO A 151 6.01 10.94 -5.83
N VAL A 152 4.96 11.13 -5.04
CA VAL A 152 4.91 10.64 -3.65
C VAL A 152 3.62 9.87 -3.43
N LEU A 153 3.73 8.66 -2.85
CA LEU A 153 2.59 7.82 -2.53
C LEU A 153 2.01 8.21 -1.17
N PHE A 154 0.70 8.46 -1.14
CA PHE A 154 -0.06 8.85 0.04
C PHE A 154 -1.14 7.81 0.35
N PRO A 155 -1.00 7.02 1.43
CA PRO A 155 -2.04 6.07 1.84
C PRO A 155 -3.25 6.81 2.43
N LEU A 156 -4.39 6.77 1.72
CA LEU A 156 -5.60 7.51 2.09
C LEU A 156 -6.31 6.98 3.35
N ALA A 157 -5.96 5.78 3.81
CA ALA A 157 -6.57 5.12 4.96
C ALA A 157 -6.60 5.96 6.26
N THR A 158 -5.66 6.90 6.40
CA THR A 158 -5.55 7.76 7.59
C THR A 158 -6.16 9.13 7.42
N TRP A 159 -6.55 9.51 6.20
CA TRP A 159 -7.13 10.82 5.94
C TRP A 159 -8.61 10.84 6.31
N ASN A 160 -9.02 11.91 7.00
CA ASN A 160 -10.43 12.18 7.29
C ASN A 160 -10.86 13.50 6.61
N PRO A 161 -11.62 13.43 5.50
CA PRO A 161 -11.98 14.60 4.70
C PRO A 161 -12.88 15.60 5.42
N THR A 162 -13.58 15.18 6.49
CA THR A 162 -14.46 16.10 7.25
C THR A 162 -13.73 16.80 8.39
N ARG A 163 -12.49 16.40 8.69
CA ARG A 163 -11.70 16.96 9.79
C ARG A 163 -10.50 17.77 9.32
N GLN A 164 -9.96 17.43 8.15
CA GLN A 164 -8.73 18.02 7.65
C GLN A 164 -8.78 18.08 6.13
N ASP A 165 -8.39 19.23 5.57
CA ASP A 165 -8.23 19.38 4.13
C ASP A 165 -7.09 18.48 3.62
N LEU A 166 -7.20 18.04 2.36
CA LEU A 166 -6.25 17.10 1.77
C LEU A 166 -4.82 17.67 1.76
N TYR A 167 -4.69 18.96 1.48
CA TYR A 167 -3.39 19.61 1.33
C TYR A 167 -2.61 19.65 2.65
N ALA A 168 -3.25 20.06 3.74
CA ALA A 168 -2.66 20.06 5.07
C ALA A 168 -2.32 18.64 5.53
N TRP A 169 -3.21 17.67 5.27
CA TRP A 169 -2.93 16.26 5.57
C TRP A 169 -1.71 15.74 4.80
N MET A 170 -1.59 16.01 3.50
CA MET A 170 -0.42 15.63 2.70
C MET A 170 0.86 16.29 3.22
N ALA A 171 0.81 17.55 3.62
CA ALA A 171 1.97 18.26 4.18
C ALA A 171 2.45 17.63 5.50
N GLU A 172 1.52 17.31 6.40
CA GLU A 172 1.83 16.62 7.65
C GLU A 172 2.37 15.22 7.41
N ARG A 173 1.81 14.50 6.43
CA ARG A 173 2.28 13.17 6.06
C ARG A 173 3.71 13.22 5.50
N LEU A 174 4.00 14.17 4.61
CA LEU A 174 5.34 14.41 4.08
C LEU A 174 6.34 14.73 5.20
N ALA A 175 5.97 15.62 6.14
CA ALA A 175 6.82 15.98 7.26
C ALA A 175 7.06 14.80 8.24
N SER A 176 6.07 13.91 8.39
CA SER A 176 6.18 12.69 9.19
C SER A 176 7.09 11.64 8.54
N ASP A 177 6.94 11.41 7.23
CA ASP A 177 7.69 10.39 6.50
C ASP A 177 9.11 10.86 6.15
N TYR A 178 9.30 12.17 5.94
CA TYR A 178 10.58 12.81 5.63
C TYR A 178 10.81 13.99 6.59
N PRO A 179 11.43 13.76 7.77
CA PRO A 179 11.55 14.77 8.83
C PRO A 179 12.22 16.10 8.42
N THR A 180 13.11 16.07 7.43
CA THR A 180 13.76 17.28 6.88
C THR A 180 12.77 18.24 6.22
N LEU A 181 11.58 17.77 5.86
CA LEU A 181 10.50 18.59 5.29
C LEU A 181 9.68 19.34 6.34
N ALA A 182 9.80 18.97 7.63
CA ALA A 182 9.20 19.70 8.74
C ALA A 182 9.96 21.00 9.07
N GLU A 183 11.18 21.16 8.54
CA GLU A 183 11.99 22.36 8.73
C GLU A 183 11.37 23.57 8.00
N PRO A 184 11.62 24.80 8.46
CA PRO A 184 11.18 26.02 7.78
C PRO A 184 11.66 26.08 6.33
N ALA A 185 10.77 26.48 5.43
CA ALA A 185 11.13 26.80 4.06
C ALA A 185 11.99 28.09 3.99
N PRO A 186 12.73 28.31 2.89
CA PRO A 186 13.42 29.57 2.66
C PRO A 186 12.47 30.76 2.80
N LYS A 187 12.93 31.85 3.44
CA LYS A 187 12.09 33.00 3.84
C LYS A 187 11.24 33.59 2.70
N ARG A 188 11.70 33.49 1.45
CA ARG A 188 10.99 33.95 0.24
C ARG A 188 9.64 33.25 0.01
N TYR A 189 9.40 32.12 0.66
CA TYR A 189 8.14 31.37 0.58
C TYR A 189 7.21 31.60 1.78
N GLY A 190 7.57 32.50 2.70
CA GLY A 190 6.80 32.80 3.91
C GLY A 190 7.19 31.91 5.10
N GLN A 191 6.43 32.06 6.20
CA GLN A 191 6.63 31.28 7.42
C GLN A 191 5.88 29.94 7.34
N ILE A 192 6.29 29.10 6.40
CA ILE A 192 5.76 27.74 6.21
C ILE A 192 6.91 26.73 6.24
N ASP A 193 6.59 25.46 6.48
CA ASP A 193 7.57 24.37 6.35
C ASP A 193 7.83 24.02 4.88
N ARG A 194 8.91 23.27 4.64
CA ARG A 194 9.31 22.83 3.30
C ARG A 194 8.26 21.94 2.65
N ALA A 195 7.54 21.09 3.39
CA ALA A 195 6.48 20.24 2.84
C ALA A 195 5.36 21.07 2.19
N ARG A 196 4.84 22.06 2.93
CA ARG A 196 3.84 23.03 2.44
C ARG A 196 4.38 23.86 1.28
N ALA A 197 5.65 24.25 1.31
CA ALA A 197 6.25 25.00 0.20
C ALA A 197 6.35 24.18 -1.10
N LEU A 198 6.74 22.90 -1.01
CA LEU A 198 6.82 21.99 -2.17
C LEU A 198 5.45 21.72 -2.78
N LEU A 199 4.45 21.41 -1.95
CA LEU A 199 3.07 21.21 -2.41
C LEU A 199 2.51 22.47 -3.09
N GLY A 200 2.80 23.66 -2.52
CA GLY A 200 2.20 24.92 -2.99
C GLY A 200 2.78 25.38 -4.31
N ARG A 201 4.00 24.95 -4.60
CA ARG A 201 4.69 25.15 -5.88
C ARG A 201 4.46 24.01 -6.88
N ARG A 202 3.59 23.04 -6.56
CA ARG A 202 3.28 21.88 -7.42
C ARG A 202 4.50 21.03 -7.77
N LEU A 203 5.48 21.00 -6.86
CA LEU A 203 6.69 20.18 -6.99
C LEU A 203 6.48 18.73 -6.52
N ILE A 204 5.25 18.38 -6.16
CA ILE A 204 4.84 17.04 -5.74
C ILE A 204 3.73 16.56 -6.68
N LEU A 205 3.86 15.33 -7.18
CA LEU A 205 2.81 14.60 -7.88
C LEU A 205 2.18 13.61 -6.89
N PRO A 206 0.94 13.85 -6.41
CA PRO A 206 0.31 12.96 -5.45
C PRO A 206 -0.14 11.65 -6.10
N VAL A 207 0.31 10.53 -5.55
CA VAL A 207 -0.17 9.18 -5.84
C VAL A 207 -1.00 8.70 -4.65
N LEU A 208 -2.30 8.92 -4.70
CA LEU A 208 -3.24 8.63 -3.63
C LEU A 208 -3.66 7.15 -3.69
N ASP A 209 -3.25 6.35 -2.72
CA ASP A 209 -3.51 4.90 -2.69
C ASP A 209 -4.60 4.55 -1.66
N GLY A 210 -5.52 3.67 -2.06
CA GLY A 210 -6.50 3.08 -1.13
C GLY A 210 -7.72 3.93 -0.86
N PHE A 211 -8.34 4.54 -1.88
CA PHE A 211 -9.62 5.24 -1.71
C PHE A 211 -10.72 4.32 -1.14
N ASP A 212 -10.68 3.03 -1.47
CA ASP A 212 -11.61 2.03 -0.93
C ASP A 212 -11.48 1.83 0.59
N GLU A 213 -10.35 2.24 1.18
CA GLU A 213 -10.09 2.15 2.63
C GLU A 213 -10.71 3.33 3.40
N ILE A 214 -11.15 4.38 2.72
CA ILE A 214 -11.94 5.46 3.33
C ILE A 214 -13.32 4.89 3.70
N PRO A 215 -13.82 5.13 4.93
CA PRO A 215 -15.16 4.71 5.34
C PRO A 215 -16.23 5.17 4.36
N THR A 216 -17.16 4.29 4.00
CA THR A 216 -18.21 4.54 2.98
C THR A 216 -18.91 5.90 3.12
N PRO A 217 -19.34 6.36 4.32
CA PRO A 217 -20.02 7.65 4.46
C PRO A 217 -19.17 8.87 4.10
N LEU A 218 -17.83 8.73 4.10
CA LEU A 218 -16.88 9.82 3.87
C LEU A 218 -16.36 9.86 2.42
N ARG A 219 -16.62 8.83 1.61
CA ARG A 219 -16.02 8.69 0.27
C ARG A 219 -16.43 9.78 -0.72
N ALA A 220 -17.70 10.20 -0.72
CA ALA A 220 -18.16 11.30 -1.58
C ALA A 220 -17.53 12.64 -1.19
N ALA A 221 -17.44 12.92 0.11
CA ALA A 221 -16.75 14.09 0.64
C ALA A 221 -15.24 14.05 0.32
N ALA A 222 -14.63 12.86 0.39
CA ALA A 222 -13.23 12.65 0.00
C ALA A 222 -12.98 13.00 -1.47
N LEU A 223 -13.79 12.51 -2.42
CA LEU A 223 -13.63 12.88 -3.84
C LEU A 223 -13.83 14.38 -4.07
N SER A 224 -14.80 14.99 -3.40
CA SER A 224 -15.03 16.44 -3.49
C SER A 224 -13.81 17.22 -2.99
N ALA A 225 -13.31 16.88 -1.81
CA ALA A 225 -12.12 17.50 -1.23
C ALA A 225 -10.84 17.24 -2.07
N ILE A 226 -10.72 16.08 -2.74
CA ILE A 226 -9.63 15.83 -3.70
C ILE A 226 -9.74 16.76 -4.91
N ASN A 227 -10.93 16.92 -5.50
CA ASN A 227 -11.13 17.81 -6.65
C ASN A 227 -10.90 19.29 -6.28
N GLU A 228 -11.28 19.70 -5.07
CA GLU A 228 -11.04 21.05 -4.55
C GLU A 228 -9.56 21.33 -4.30
N ALA A 229 -8.85 20.40 -3.64
CA ALA A 229 -7.44 20.57 -3.31
C ALA A 229 -6.51 20.40 -4.52
N LEU A 230 -6.90 19.56 -5.49
CA LEU A 230 -6.14 19.25 -6.70
C LEU A 230 -7.01 19.53 -7.93
N PRO A 231 -7.23 20.82 -8.28
CA PRO A 231 -8.06 21.21 -9.42
C PRO A 231 -7.43 20.77 -10.76
N MET A 232 -8.13 21.02 -11.86
CA MET A 232 -7.63 20.75 -13.20
C MET A 232 -6.25 21.39 -13.43
N GLY A 233 -5.41 20.73 -14.24
CA GLY A 233 -4.00 21.09 -14.42
C GLY A 233 -3.07 20.68 -13.27
N HIS A 234 -3.58 20.00 -12.23
CA HIS A 234 -2.75 19.28 -11.25
C HIS A 234 -2.76 17.78 -11.55
N PRO A 235 -1.59 17.18 -11.85
CA PRO A 235 -1.48 15.74 -11.99
C PRO A 235 -1.83 15.03 -10.69
N VAL A 236 -2.57 13.93 -10.79
CA VAL A 236 -2.90 13.09 -9.63
C VAL A 236 -3.16 11.66 -10.09
N VAL A 237 -2.72 10.70 -9.28
CA VAL A 237 -3.09 9.29 -9.45
C VAL A 237 -3.94 8.87 -8.27
N LEU A 238 -5.10 8.27 -8.52
CA LEU A 238 -5.98 7.74 -7.47
C LEU A 238 -6.18 6.25 -7.67
N SER A 239 -5.95 5.47 -6.62
CA SER A 239 -6.19 4.03 -6.62
C SER A 239 -7.46 3.67 -5.85
N SER A 240 -8.26 2.74 -6.39
CA SER A 240 -9.42 2.21 -5.69
C SER A 240 -9.81 0.82 -6.16
N ARG A 241 -10.69 0.16 -5.41
CA ARG A 241 -11.44 -0.98 -5.91
C ARG A 241 -12.61 -0.54 -6.78
N VAL A 242 -12.90 -1.35 -7.80
CA VAL A 242 -13.92 -1.06 -8.81
C VAL A 242 -15.31 -0.90 -8.17
N GLY A 243 -15.69 -1.81 -7.26
CA GLY A 243 -17.01 -1.79 -6.62
C GLY A 243 -17.18 -0.57 -5.72
N GLU A 244 -16.22 -0.35 -4.84
CA GLU A 244 -16.21 0.73 -3.85
C GLU A 244 -16.17 2.12 -4.49
N TYR A 245 -15.51 2.27 -5.64
CA TYR A 245 -15.55 3.52 -6.42
C TYR A 245 -16.88 3.69 -7.16
N ARG A 246 -17.43 2.61 -7.74
CA ARG A 246 -18.73 2.63 -8.41
C ARG A 246 -19.87 3.03 -7.46
N GLU A 247 -19.83 2.61 -6.21
CA GLU A 247 -20.81 3.00 -5.18
C GLU A 247 -20.91 4.52 -4.97
N VAL A 248 -19.83 5.26 -5.22
CA VAL A 248 -19.78 6.73 -5.05
C VAL A 248 -20.30 7.46 -6.30
N LEU A 249 -20.17 6.82 -7.46
CA LEU A 249 -20.69 7.32 -8.73
C LEU A 249 -22.19 7.08 -8.89
N TYR A 250 -22.71 6.01 -8.31
CA TYR A 250 -24.11 5.63 -8.35
C TYR A 250 -24.63 5.45 -6.93
N PRO A 251 -24.64 6.52 -6.12
CA PRO A 251 -25.03 6.40 -4.73
C PRO A 251 -26.53 6.13 -4.64
N HIS A 252 -26.93 5.30 -3.66
CA HIS A 252 -28.35 5.13 -3.33
C HIS A 252 -28.99 6.42 -2.80
N PHE A 253 -28.19 7.28 -2.14
CA PHE A 253 -28.59 8.57 -1.60
C PHE A 253 -27.45 9.59 -1.72
N GLY A 254 -27.76 10.84 -2.05
CA GLY A 254 -26.77 11.92 -2.19
C GLY A 254 -26.37 12.20 -3.64
N LEU A 255 -25.44 13.13 -3.83
CA LEU A 255 -24.93 13.49 -5.16
C LEU A 255 -23.81 12.54 -5.58
N PRO A 256 -23.79 12.10 -6.85
CA PRO A 256 -22.68 11.32 -7.38
C PRO A 256 -21.41 12.16 -7.36
N ALA A 257 -20.29 11.54 -6.99
CA ALA A 257 -18.98 12.18 -7.04
C ALA A 257 -18.01 11.32 -7.85
N ARG A 258 -17.13 11.99 -8.61
CA ARG A 258 -16.08 11.37 -9.42
C ARG A 258 -14.79 12.17 -9.31
N LEU A 259 -13.66 11.53 -9.59
CA LEU A 259 -12.42 12.27 -9.80
C LEU A 259 -12.51 13.03 -11.13
N ALA A 260 -12.61 14.35 -11.07
CA ALA A 260 -12.81 15.19 -12.24
C ALA A 260 -11.59 15.13 -13.17
N GLY A 261 -11.85 15.05 -14.48
CA GLY A 261 -10.83 15.07 -15.52
C GLY A 261 -9.91 13.85 -15.52
N ALA A 262 -10.31 12.73 -14.94
CA ALA A 262 -9.48 11.53 -14.87
C ALA A 262 -9.76 10.55 -16.00
N ALA A 263 -8.70 10.07 -16.65
CA ALA A 263 -8.72 8.84 -17.42
C ALA A 263 -8.65 7.63 -16.47
N GLY A 264 -9.16 6.47 -16.88
CA GLY A 264 -9.19 5.29 -16.02
C GLY A 264 -8.56 4.06 -16.66
N ILE A 265 -7.88 3.27 -15.83
CA ILE A 265 -7.44 1.92 -16.16
C ILE A 265 -7.98 0.92 -15.13
N GLU A 266 -8.21 -0.32 -15.55
CA GLU A 266 -8.63 -1.41 -14.68
C GLU A 266 -7.63 -2.58 -14.77
N LEU A 267 -7.02 -2.93 -13.63
CA LEU A 267 -6.11 -4.07 -13.51
C LEU A 267 -6.86 -5.37 -13.75
N ARG A 268 -6.27 -6.23 -14.57
CA ARG A 268 -6.81 -7.54 -14.93
C ARG A 268 -6.26 -8.64 -14.02
N PRO A 269 -7.02 -9.72 -13.79
CA PRO A 269 -6.47 -10.95 -13.24
C PRO A 269 -5.31 -11.46 -14.09
N LEU A 270 -4.38 -12.15 -13.45
CA LEU A 270 -3.21 -12.75 -14.10
C LEU A 270 -3.62 -13.80 -15.13
N ASP A 271 -2.76 -13.98 -16.13
CA ASP A 271 -2.91 -15.05 -17.10
C ASP A 271 -2.60 -16.41 -16.46
N ALA A 272 -3.39 -17.43 -16.81
CA ALA A 272 -3.25 -18.77 -16.25
C ALA A 272 -1.90 -19.40 -16.60
N GLU A 273 -1.40 -19.19 -17.82
CA GLU A 273 -0.13 -19.71 -18.29
C GLU A 273 1.03 -19.03 -17.56
N ASP A 274 0.97 -17.71 -17.42
CA ASP A 274 1.96 -16.91 -16.68
C ASP A 274 2.02 -17.37 -15.20
N VAL A 275 0.87 -17.63 -14.57
CA VAL A 275 0.80 -18.15 -13.18
C VAL A 275 1.46 -19.52 -13.06
N ALA A 276 1.15 -20.45 -13.98
CA ALA A 276 1.72 -21.80 -13.97
C ALA A 276 3.25 -21.78 -14.15
N ALA A 277 3.72 -20.99 -15.12
CA ALA A 277 5.14 -20.82 -15.42
C ALA A 277 5.87 -20.19 -14.23
N TYR A 278 5.27 -19.18 -13.60
CA TYR A 278 5.82 -18.51 -12.43
C TYR A 278 6.00 -19.46 -11.24
N LEU A 279 4.96 -20.23 -10.88
CA LEU A 279 4.99 -21.17 -9.75
C LEU A 279 6.06 -22.25 -9.92
N ARG A 280 6.14 -22.85 -11.11
CA ARG A 280 7.13 -23.90 -11.43
C ARG A 280 8.55 -23.34 -11.45
N ARG A 281 8.74 -22.12 -11.94
CA ARG A 281 10.06 -21.49 -12.00
C ARG A 281 10.57 -21.11 -10.61
N ASP A 282 9.71 -20.52 -9.78
CA ASP A 282 10.02 -20.18 -8.38
C ASP A 282 10.36 -21.44 -7.55
N ALA A 283 9.77 -22.59 -7.88
CA ALA A 283 10.08 -23.86 -7.25
C ALA A 283 11.44 -24.48 -7.64
N GLY A 284 12.22 -23.84 -8.52
CA GLY A 284 13.51 -24.35 -9.01
C GLY A 284 13.38 -25.24 -10.24
N ALA A 285 12.76 -24.68 -11.30
CA ALA A 285 12.49 -25.26 -12.63
C ALA A 285 13.19 -26.60 -12.96
N GLY A 286 12.40 -27.61 -13.33
CA GLY A 286 12.91 -28.93 -13.77
C GLY A 286 13.26 -29.90 -12.63
N GLY A 287 12.99 -29.53 -11.37
CA GLY A 287 13.11 -30.41 -10.21
C GLY A 287 11.75 -30.84 -9.64
N TYR A 288 11.79 -31.84 -8.75
CA TYR A 288 10.62 -32.41 -8.06
C TYR A 288 9.66 -31.35 -7.49
N ALA A 289 10.20 -30.25 -6.93
CA ALA A 289 9.37 -29.20 -6.33
C ALA A 289 8.47 -28.49 -7.36
N ALA A 290 8.92 -28.36 -8.62
CA ALA A 290 8.16 -27.80 -9.72
C ALA A 290 7.08 -28.78 -10.21
N ASP A 291 7.39 -30.08 -10.27
CA ASP A 291 6.47 -31.12 -10.73
C ASP A 291 5.23 -31.25 -9.84
N ARG A 292 5.37 -30.96 -8.54
CA ARG A 292 4.23 -30.92 -7.59
C ARG A 292 3.11 -29.97 -8.01
N TRP A 293 3.40 -28.94 -8.81
CA TRP A 293 2.39 -28.01 -9.31
C TRP A 293 1.54 -28.57 -10.46
N GLY A 294 1.85 -29.77 -10.98
CA GLY A 294 1.11 -30.41 -12.07
C GLY A 294 -0.42 -30.37 -11.91
N PRO A 295 -0.99 -30.87 -10.79
CA PRO A 295 -2.44 -30.87 -10.56
C PRO A 295 -3.06 -29.47 -10.56
N VAL A 296 -2.42 -28.50 -9.90
CA VAL A 296 -2.91 -27.12 -9.85
C VAL A 296 -2.82 -26.46 -11.22
N ALA A 297 -1.72 -26.67 -11.95
CA ALA A 297 -1.53 -26.09 -13.26
C ALA A 297 -2.59 -26.57 -14.27
N ALA A 298 -3.06 -27.82 -14.16
CA ALA A 298 -4.16 -28.33 -14.98
C ALA A 298 -5.52 -27.66 -14.67
N GLN A 299 -5.67 -27.04 -13.49
CA GLN A 299 -6.88 -26.33 -13.08
C GLN A 299 -6.82 -24.82 -13.37
N LEU A 300 -5.63 -24.26 -13.63
CA LEU A 300 -5.49 -22.85 -14.01
C LEU A 300 -6.18 -22.58 -15.36
N GLY A 301 -6.90 -21.46 -15.45
CA GLY A 301 -7.68 -21.10 -16.65
C GLY A 301 -9.09 -21.71 -16.70
N THR A 302 -9.45 -22.57 -15.74
CA THR A 302 -10.81 -23.09 -15.56
C THR A 302 -11.61 -22.25 -14.54
N THR A 303 -12.90 -22.56 -14.39
CA THR A 303 -13.79 -21.97 -13.37
C THR A 303 -13.71 -22.66 -12.01
N THR A 304 -12.67 -23.48 -11.77
CA THR A 304 -12.49 -24.12 -10.46
C THR A 304 -12.07 -23.09 -9.40
N PRO A 305 -12.39 -23.35 -8.12
CA PRO A 305 -12.00 -22.48 -7.01
C PRO A 305 -10.52 -22.06 -7.01
N VAL A 306 -9.62 -23.01 -7.23
CA VAL A 306 -8.16 -22.77 -7.27
C VAL A 306 -7.75 -22.03 -8.54
N GLY A 307 -8.36 -22.36 -9.68
CA GLY A 307 -8.14 -21.70 -10.96
C GLY A 307 -8.48 -20.21 -10.93
N GLU A 308 -9.55 -19.84 -10.23
CA GLU A 308 -9.93 -18.44 -10.05
C GLU A 308 -9.10 -17.72 -8.98
N ALA A 309 -8.82 -18.38 -7.84
CA ALA A 309 -8.09 -17.77 -6.72
C ALA A 309 -6.67 -17.35 -7.14
N LEU A 310 -5.92 -18.27 -7.75
CA LEU A 310 -4.50 -18.07 -8.06
C LEU A 310 -4.23 -17.07 -9.20
N ARG A 311 -5.26 -16.62 -9.91
CA ARG A 311 -5.16 -15.51 -10.86
C ARG A 311 -5.04 -14.14 -10.18
N THR A 312 -5.08 -14.10 -8.85
CA THR A 312 -4.84 -12.89 -8.06
C THR A 312 -3.38 -12.89 -7.56
N PRO A 313 -2.58 -11.84 -7.81
CA PRO A 313 -1.19 -11.74 -7.34
C PRO A 313 -1.00 -12.03 -5.86
N LEU A 314 -1.91 -11.55 -5.00
CA LEU A 314 -1.86 -11.86 -3.58
C LEU A 314 -1.97 -13.37 -3.31
N MET A 315 -2.94 -14.05 -3.89
CA MET A 315 -3.13 -15.49 -3.68
C MET A 315 -1.97 -16.31 -4.24
N LEU A 316 -1.45 -15.91 -5.39
CA LEU A 316 -0.24 -16.50 -5.96
C LEU A 316 0.98 -16.30 -5.03
N PHE A 317 1.14 -15.11 -4.45
CA PHE A 317 2.18 -14.86 -3.45
C PHE A 317 2.02 -15.74 -2.20
N LEU A 318 0.80 -15.92 -1.68
CA LEU A 318 0.57 -16.81 -0.54
C LEU A 318 0.90 -18.26 -0.91
N ALA A 319 0.42 -18.73 -2.06
CA ALA A 319 0.62 -20.09 -2.53
C ALA A 319 2.12 -20.41 -2.70
N ARG A 320 2.90 -19.54 -3.38
CA ARG A 320 4.34 -19.76 -3.49
C ARG A 320 5.04 -19.75 -2.13
N ALA A 321 4.64 -18.86 -1.21
CA ALA A 321 5.26 -18.78 0.11
C ALA A 321 5.00 -20.03 0.96
N ILE A 322 3.85 -20.68 0.76
CA ILE A 322 3.46 -21.90 1.48
C ILE A 322 4.12 -23.13 0.87
N TYR A 323 3.99 -23.31 -0.45
CA TYR A 323 4.30 -24.57 -1.11
C TYR A 323 5.72 -24.64 -1.69
N ASN A 324 6.33 -23.51 -2.09
CA ASN A 324 7.67 -23.53 -2.69
C ASN A 324 8.78 -23.54 -1.63
N PRO A 325 9.90 -24.23 -1.91
CA PRO A 325 11.09 -24.17 -1.06
C PRO A 325 11.74 -22.78 -1.15
N ARG A 326 12.31 -22.32 -0.02
CA ARG A 326 13.12 -21.11 0.02
C ARG A 326 14.56 -21.43 -0.42
N PRO A 327 15.37 -20.43 -0.82
CA PRO A 327 16.77 -20.66 -1.18
C PRO A 327 17.56 -21.39 -0.08
N GLY A 328 18.01 -22.62 -0.37
CA GLY A 328 18.75 -23.47 0.56
C GLY A 328 17.88 -24.34 1.48
N GLU A 329 16.56 -24.36 1.30
CA GLU A 329 15.62 -25.25 1.99
C GLU A 329 15.35 -26.52 1.16
N SER A 330 15.15 -27.65 1.83
CA SER A 330 14.71 -28.89 1.17
C SER A 330 13.24 -28.77 0.76
N SER A 331 12.88 -29.35 -0.38
CA SER A 331 11.48 -29.50 -0.79
C SER A 331 10.76 -30.62 -0.04
N HIS A 332 11.50 -31.53 0.61
CA HIS A 332 10.95 -32.61 1.43
C HIS A 332 10.37 -32.06 2.74
N GLY A 333 9.13 -32.43 3.05
CA GLY A 333 8.40 -31.98 4.25
C GLY A 333 7.55 -30.73 4.06
N LEU A 334 7.59 -30.10 2.87
CA LEU A 334 6.65 -29.03 2.52
C LEU A 334 5.28 -29.60 2.14
N PRO A 335 4.18 -28.87 2.42
CA PRO A 335 2.84 -29.25 1.99
C PRO A 335 2.77 -29.47 0.47
N ASN A 336 1.86 -30.33 0.02
CA ASN A 336 1.65 -30.60 -1.40
C ASN A 336 0.60 -29.63 -1.97
N PRO A 337 0.91 -28.82 -3.00
CA PRO A 337 -0.05 -27.89 -3.60
C PRO A 337 -1.28 -28.58 -4.22
N GLY A 338 -1.21 -29.88 -4.50
CA GLY A 338 -2.36 -30.68 -4.94
C GLY A 338 -3.55 -30.62 -3.98
N GLU A 339 -3.33 -30.34 -2.69
CA GLU A 339 -4.42 -30.15 -1.71
C GLU A 339 -5.35 -28.97 -2.03
N LEU A 340 -4.91 -28.02 -2.87
CA LEU A 340 -5.72 -26.89 -3.34
C LEU A 340 -6.78 -27.35 -4.34
N CYS A 341 -6.60 -28.51 -4.97
CA CYS A 341 -7.51 -29.09 -5.95
C CYS A 341 -8.60 -29.94 -5.30
N ASP A 342 -8.54 -30.16 -3.98
CA ASP A 342 -9.53 -30.94 -3.24
C ASP A 342 -10.83 -30.14 -3.07
N THR A 343 -11.76 -30.33 -4.00
CA THR A 343 -13.07 -29.65 -4.04
C THR A 343 -14.02 -30.10 -2.92
N SER A 344 -13.76 -31.25 -2.28
CA SER A 344 -14.56 -31.69 -1.13
C SER A 344 -14.31 -30.81 0.11
N ARG A 345 -13.07 -30.32 0.27
CA ARG A 345 -12.64 -29.43 1.35
C ARG A 345 -12.66 -27.96 0.97
N LEU A 346 -12.28 -27.65 -0.28
CA LEU A 346 -12.12 -26.30 -0.83
C LEU A 346 -13.11 -26.09 -2.00
N SER A 347 -14.40 -26.16 -1.67
CA SER A 347 -15.49 -26.11 -2.65
C SER A 347 -15.72 -24.74 -3.30
N THR A 348 -15.14 -23.66 -2.75
CA THR A 348 -15.34 -22.29 -3.24
C THR A 348 -14.03 -21.51 -3.27
N ARG A 349 -13.95 -20.48 -4.12
CA ARG A 349 -12.81 -19.55 -4.15
C ARG A 349 -12.52 -18.97 -2.76
N VAL A 350 -13.55 -18.58 -2.03
CA VAL A 350 -13.43 -18.04 -0.66
C VAL A 350 -12.80 -19.06 0.30
N ALA A 351 -13.08 -20.36 0.13
CA ALA A 351 -12.45 -21.40 0.93
C ALA A 351 -10.95 -21.55 0.61
N VAL A 352 -10.56 -21.48 -0.66
CA VAL A 352 -9.16 -21.47 -1.10
C VAL A 352 -8.43 -20.26 -0.51
N ASP A 353 -9.01 -19.07 -0.66
CA ASP A 353 -8.48 -17.81 -0.13
C ASP A 353 -8.23 -17.91 1.39
N ARG A 354 -9.23 -18.37 2.14
CA ARG A 354 -9.14 -18.55 3.60
C ARG A 354 -8.06 -19.56 3.99
N HIS A 355 -7.95 -20.66 3.24
CA HIS A 355 -6.91 -21.68 3.47
C HIS A 355 -5.52 -21.06 3.31
N LEU A 356 -5.27 -20.36 2.19
CA LEU A 356 -3.99 -19.70 1.92
C LEU A 356 -3.65 -18.64 2.99
N PHE A 357 -4.61 -17.80 3.39
CA PHE A 357 -4.37 -16.83 4.46
C PHE A 357 -4.03 -17.50 5.80
N SER A 358 -4.74 -18.57 6.15
CA SER A 358 -4.51 -19.29 7.42
C SER A 358 -3.15 -19.99 7.47
N ALA A 359 -2.71 -20.55 6.34
CA ALA A 359 -1.45 -21.26 6.23
C ALA A 359 -0.24 -20.32 6.14
N PHE A 360 -0.44 -19.07 5.70
CA PHE A 360 0.65 -18.14 5.43
C PHE A 360 1.51 -17.83 6.65
N ILE A 361 0.92 -17.55 7.83
CA ILE A 361 1.72 -17.22 9.02
C ILE A 361 2.61 -18.40 9.42
N THR A 362 2.08 -19.61 9.40
CA THR A 362 2.86 -20.82 9.68
C THR A 362 3.97 -20.99 8.67
N ALA A 363 3.68 -20.80 7.38
CA ALA A 363 4.70 -20.86 6.33
C ALA A 363 5.77 -19.77 6.51
N ALA A 364 5.39 -18.53 6.79
CA ALA A 364 6.27 -17.39 6.97
C ALA A 364 7.29 -17.64 8.10
N TYR A 365 6.84 -18.19 9.22
CA TYR A 365 7.65 -18.44 10.42
C TYR A 365 8.26 -19.86 10.50
N ARG A 366 8.17 -20.66 9.43
CA ARG A 366 8.82 -21.98 9.39
C ARG A 366 10.35 -21.83 9.45
N SER A 367 11.00 -22.79 10.12
CA SER A 367 12.45 -22.79 10.34
C SER A 367 13.22 -22.66 9.03
N HIS A 368 14.21 -21.76 9.01
CA HIS A 368 15.07 -21.54 7.85
C HIS A 368 16.54 -21.83 8.21
N PRO A 369 17.28 -22.61 7.40
CA PRO A 369 18.64 -23.02 7.73
C PRO A 369 19.62 -21.85 7.83
N ARG A 370 19.42 -20.80 7.02
CA ARG A 370 20.28 -19.60 7.02
C ARG A 370 19.80 -18.44 7.90
N TYR A 371 18.52 -18.44 8.28
CA TYR A 371 17.89 -17.29 8.93
C TYR A 371 17.03 -17.79 10.10
N PRO A 372 17.64 -18.06 11.26
CA PRO A 372 16.90 -18.55 12.41
C PRO A 372 15.87 -17.50 12.85
N CYS A 373 14.60 -17.88 12.90
CA CYS A 373 13.55 -17.05 13.45
C CYS A 373 13.51 -17.27 14.97
N ARG A 374 13.49 -16.17 15.75
CA ARG A 374 13.35 -16.25 17.21
C ARG A 374 11.95 -16.68 17.67
N TRP A 375 10.98 -16.65 16.76
CA TRP A 375 9.57 -16.89 17.04
C TRP A 375 9.14 -18.21 16.43
N THR A 376 8.42 -19.02 17.20
CA THR A 376 7.75 -20.18 16.63
C THR A 376 6.53 -19.77 15.83
N PRO A 377 6.08 -20.57 14.85
CA PRO A 377 4.82 -20.33 14.13
C PRO A 377 3.63 -20.06 15.05
N GLN A 378 3.52 -20.81 16.16
CA GLN A 378 2.42 -20.67 17.12
C GLN A 378 2.50 -19.34 17.89
N GLN A 379 3.71 -18.90 18.26
CA GLN A 379 3.91 -17.60 18.90
C GLN A 379 3.54 -16.46 17.95
N ALA A 380 4.00 -16.54 16.70
CA ALA A 380 3.67 -15.55 15.68
C ALA A 380 2.16 -15.47 15.46
N GLN A 381 1.48 -16.60 15.27
CA GLN A 381 0.03 -16.65 15.07
C GLN A 381 -0.74 -16.02 16.24
N ARG A 382 -0.39 -16.36 17.48
CA ARG A 382 -1.05 -15.78 18.67
C ARG A 382 -0.90 -14.26 18.71
N THR A 383 0.28 -13.75 18.37
CA THR A 383 0.55 -12.32 18.37
C THR A 383 -0.17 -11.60 17.23
N PHE A 384 -0.19 -12.15 16.01
CA PHE A 384 -0.97 -11.55 14.92
C PHE A 384 -2.48 -11.56 15.20
N VAL A 385 -3.00 -12.60 15.86
CA VAL A 385 -4.40 -12.62 16.32
C VAL A 385 -4.65 -11.53 17.37
N PHE A 386 -3.71 -11.30 18.28
CA PHE A 386 -3.80 -10.19 19.24
C PHE A 386 -3.81 -8.84 18.52
N LEU A 387 -2.89 -8.61 17.58
CA LEU A 387 -2.81 -7.38 16.78
C LEU A 387 -4.09 -7.13 15.98
N ALA A 388 -4.62 -8.16 15.32
CA ALA A 388 -5.85 -8.07 14.55
C ALA A 388 -7.04 -7.67 15.44
N ARG A 389 -7.17 -8.28 16.63
CA ARG A 389 -8.20 -7.90 17.62
C ARG A 389 -8.03 -6.49 18.14
N TYR A 390 -6.79 -6.06 18.35
CA TYR A 390 -6.49 -4.70 18.79
C TYR A 390 -6.89 -3.67 17.74
N LEU A 391 -6.47 -3.84 16.48
CA LEU A 391 -6.83 -2.97 15.37
C LEU A 391 -8.35 -2.92 15.15
N HIS A 392 -9.04 -4.07 15.25
CA HIS A 392 -10.49 -4.11 15.12
C HIS A 392 -11.21 -3.34 16.23
N ARG A 393 -10.73 -3.41 17.48
CA ARG A 393 -11.38 -2.77 18.64
C ARG A 393 -11.07 -1.28 18.79
N VAL A 394 -9.83 -0.87 18.48
CA VAL A 394 -9.35 0.49 18.81
C VAL A 394 -9.37 1.43 17.62
N HIS A 395 -9.27 0.89 16.40
CA HIS A 395 -9.07 1.66 15.19
C HIS A 395 -10.20 1.50 14.16
N ASN A 396 -11.41 1.07 14.57
CA ASN A 396 -12.55 0.86 13.67
C ASN A 396 -12.20 0.04 12.41
N ALA A 397 -11.31 -0.95 12.57
CA ALA A 397 -10.78 -1.77 11.47
C ALA A 397 -9.90 -1.05 10.42
N THR A 398 -9.31 0.12 10.71
CA THR A 398 -8.28 0.68 9.83
C THR A 398 -6.98 -0.14 9.90
N PRO A 399 -6.31 -0.42 8.77
CA PRO A 399 -5.13 -1.28 8.72
C PRO A 399 -3.83 -0.62 9.20
N ASP A 400 -3.84 0.69 9.49
CA ASP A 400 -2.63 1.40 9.89
C ASP A 400 -2.26 1.12 11.36
N LEU A 401 -0.97 0.82 11.59
CA LEU A 401 -0.42 0.45 12.88
C LEU A 401 0.67 1.44 13.29
N ALA A 402 0.28 2.48 14.02
CA ALA A 402 1.21 3.34 14.74
C ALA A 402 1.86 2.53 15.88
N TRP A 403 3.01 1.90 15.63
CA TRP A 403 3.65 0.95 16.56
C TRP A 403 3.95 1.54 17.96
N TRP A 404 4.14 2.86 18.08
CA TRP A 404 4.27 3.55 19.37
C TRP A 404 2.96 3.59 20.18
N GLN A 405 1.80 3.52 19.55
CA GLN A 405 0.50 3.37 20.21
C GLN A 405 0.30 1.93 20.73
N LEU A 406 0.97 0.95 20.11
CA LEU A 406 0.98 -0.44 20.59
C LEU A 406 1.56 -0.56 22.00
N ARG A 407 2.58 0.24 22.31
CA ARG A 407 3.19 0.30 23.66
C ARG A 407 2.15 0.66 24.72
N ARG A 408 1.20 1.55 24.40
CA ARG A 408 0.09 1.94 25.29
C ARG A 408 -0.95 0.83 25.45
N ALA A 409 -1.16 0.01 24.41
CA ALA A 409 -2.08 -1.14 24.45
C ALA A 409 -1.53 -2.30 25.30
N VAL A 410 -0.24 -2.61 25.14
CA VAL A 410 0.48 -3.60 25.96
C VAL A 410 0.57 -3.13 27.42
N GLN A 411 0.81 -1.83 27.65
CA GLN A 411 0.80 -1.21 28.99
C GLN A 411 -0.58 -1.15 29.67
N ARG A 412 -1.70 -1.37 28.98
CA ARG A 412 -3.04 -1.50 29.63
C ARG A 412 -3.39 -2.94 29.99
N SER A 413 -2.81 -3.90 29.27
CA SER A 413 -3.03 -5.34 29.51
C SER A 413 -2.16 -5.88 30.64
N ILE A 414 -0.95 -5.35 30.81
CA ILE A 414 -0.03 -5.74 31.89
C ILE A 414 -0.57 -5.35 33.29
N PRO A 415 -1.04 -4.11 33.55
CA PRO A 415 -1.62 -3.75 34.85
C PRO A 415 -2.86 -4.57 35.16
N ALA A 416 -3.70 -4.89 34.17
CA ALA A 416 -4.88 -5.72 34.36
C ALA A 416 -4.52 -7.17 34.73
N MET A 417 -3.53 -7.78 34.05
CA MET A 417 -3.02 -9.11 34.44
C MET A 417 -2.31 -9.09 35.80
N VAL A 418 -1.52 -8.05 36.09
CA VAL A 418 -0.78 -7.91 37.35
C VAL A 418 -1.74 -7.63 38.52
N THR A 419 -2.76 -6.77 38.34
CA THR A 419 -3.79 -6.56 39.36
C THR A 419 -4.63 -7.81 39.56
N GLN A 420 -5.03 -8.52 38.51
CA GLN A 420 -5.79 -9.76 38.65
C GLN A 420 -4.97 -10.87 39.33
N ALA A 421 -3.68 -11.01 39.00
CA ALA A 421 -2.77 -11.92 39.69
C ALA A 421 -2.52 -11.50 41.15
N MET A 422 -2.41 -10.19 41.43
CA MET A 422 -2.25 -9.65 42.78
C MET A 422 -3.51 -9.82 43.63
N TYR A 423 -4.71 -9.66 43.05
CA TYR A 423 -5.98 -9.98 43.70
C TYR A 423 -6.12 -11.47 43.99
N LEU A 424 -5.71 -12.34 43.07
CA LEU A 424 -5.71 -13.79 43.28
C LEU A 424 -4.72 -14.18 44.38
N PHE A 425 -3.53 -13.59 44.38
CA PHE A 425 -2.52 -13.79 45.42
C PHE A 425 -2.99 -13.30 46.79
N LEU A 426 -3.54 -12.08 46.89
CA LEU A 426 -4.10 -11.54 48.12
C LEU A 426 -5.29 -12.36 48.63
N SER A 427 -6.16 -12.85 47.74
CA SER A 427 -7.26 -13.75 48.09
C SER A 427 -6.75 -15.06 48.70
N VAL A 428 -5.72 -15.67 48.11
CA VAL A 428 -5.13 -16.92 48.63
C VAL A 428 -4.48 -16.69 49.99
N VAL A 429 -3.71 -15.60 50.14
CA VAL A 429 -3.08 -15.23 51.42
C VAL A 429 -4.11 -14.95 52.50
N PHE A 430 -5.18 -14.20 52.18
CA PHE A 430 -6.25 -13.90 53.14
C PHE A 430 -7.01 -15.15 53.57
N THR A 431 -7.24 -16.09 52.64
CA THR A 431 -7.89 -17.37 52.94
C THR A 431 -6.99 -18.24 53.84
N ALA A 432 -5.68 -18.29 53.56
CA ALA A 432 -4.71 -19.02 54.37
C ALA A 432 -4.57 -18.41 55.78
N ILE A 433 -4.52 -17.09 55.90
CA ILE A 433 -4.46 -16.40 57.19
C ILE A 433 -5.76 -16.58 57.98
N SER A 434 -6.93 -16.54 57.32
CA SER A 434 -8.22 -16.80 57.97
C SER A 434 -8.32 -18.24 58.48
N PHE A 435 -7.68 -19.20 57.81
CA PHE A 435 -7.56 -20.59 58.27
C PHE A 435 -6.61 -20.75 59.47
N ILE A 436 -5.60 -19.90 59.59
CA ILE A 436 -4.61 -19.91 60.68
C ILE A 436 -5.12 -19.14 61.91
N ILE A 437 -5.93 -18.09 61.71
CA ILE A 437 -6.43 -17.20 62.77
C ILE A 437 -7.81 -17.64 63.28
N ALA A 438 -8.55 -18.51 62.57
CA ALA A 438 -9.77 -19.11 63.09
C ALA A 438 -9.45 -19.88 64.40
N PRO A 439 -9.85 -19.36 65.57
CA PRO A 439 -9.58 -20.05 66.84
C PRO A 439 -10.48 -21.27 66.93
N ASP A 440 -9.93 -22.38 67.42
CA ASP A 440 -10.67 -23.58 67.82
C ASP A 440 -11.79 -23.23 68.81
N ALA A 441 -12.95 -22.86 68.28
CA ALA A 441 -14.19 -22.73 69.02
C ALA A 441 -15.04 -23.97 68.74
N ARG A 442 -14.59 -25.14 69.24
CA ARG A 442 -15.40 -26.35 69.45
C ARG A 442 -14.64 -27.39 70.30
N ALA A 443 -14.59 -27.13 71.60
CA ALA A 443 -14.42 -28.16 72.62
C ALA A 443 -15.25 -27.80 73.87
N SER A 444 -16.56 -28.01 73.77
CA SER A 444 -17.45 -28.29 74.91
C SER A 444 -18.59 -29.17 74.44
N ALA A 445 -18.32 -30.48 74.44
CA ALA A 445 -19.21 -31.57 74.83
C ALA A 445 -18.33 -32.80 75.05
#